data_AF-A0A8S3YQ56-F1
#
_entry.id   AF-A0A8S3YQ56-F1
#
_cell.length_a   1.000
_cell.length_b   1.000
_cell.length_c   1.000
_cell.angle_alpha   90.00
_cell.angle_beta   90.00
_cell.angle_gamma   90.00
#
_symmetry.space_group_name_H-M   'P 1'
#
loop_
_entity.id
_entity.type
_entity.pdbx_description
1 polymer ?
#
loop_
_entity_poly.entity_id
_entity_poly.type
_entity_poly.pdbx_seq_one_letter_code
_entity_poly.pdbx_strand_id
1 'polypeptide(L)'
;MTKDRLAALKAAQSDDDDNDDVAVTVDSSGFMEEFFEQVDEIREMIDKIALNVDEVKKKHSAILSAPQTDDKMKEDLEELMSEIKKNANKVRAKLKVIEQNIEQEEHTNKSSADLRIRKTQHATLSRKFVEVMNDYNACQIDYRERCKGRIKRQLAITGKTTTNEELEDMIESGNPAIFTQG
;
A
#
# COMPACT_ATOMS: atom_id res chain seq x y z
N MET A 1 -2.26 4.97 33.71
CA MET A 1 -3.65 5.48 33.66
C MET A 1 -3.64 6.94 34.06
N THR A 2 -3.94 7.84 33.13
CA THR A 2 -4.15 9.27 33.43
C THR A 2 -5.43 9.39 34.25
N LYS A 3 -5.35 10.00 35.44
CA LYS A 3 -6.53 10.28 36.26
C LYS A 3 -7.39 11.32 35.54
N ASP A 4 -8.68 11.04 35.37
CA ASP A 4 -9.64 12.02 34.87
C ASP A 4 -9.75 13.17 35.88
N ARG A 5 -9.42 14.39 35.44
CA ARG A 5 -9.48 15.61 36.24
C ARG A 5 -10.48 16.62 35.67
N LEU A 6 -11.31 16.22 34.70
CA LEU A 6 -12.30 17.10 34.07
C LEU A 6 -13.27 17.67 35.10
N ALA A 7 -13.73 16.83 36.05
CA ALA A 7 -14.60 17.27 37.13
C ALA A 7 -13.91 18.25 38.10
N ALA A 8 -12.61 18.06 38.37
CA ALA A 8 -11.84 18.96 39.22
C ALA A 8 -11.58 20.32 38.55
N LEU A 9 -11.43 20.35 37.23
CA LEU A 9 -11.31 21.59 36.44
C LEU A 9 -12.63 22.38 36.44
N LYS A 10 -13.76 21.71 36.23
CA LYS A 10 -15.09 22.35 36.29
C LYS A 10 -15.41 22.92 37.68
N ALA A 11 -14.99 22.24 38.74
CA ALA A 11 -15.18 22.72 40.11
C ALA A 11 -14.23 23.86 40.50
N ALA A 12 -13.11 24.04 39.77
CA ALA A 12 -12.12 25.08 40.02
C ALA A 12 -12.34 26.35 39.17
N GLN A 13 -13.20 26.29 38.14
CA GLN A 13 -13.75 27.48 37.49
C GLN A 13 -14.75 28.12 38.47
N SER A 14 -14.29 29.07 39.26
CA SER A 14 -15.16 29.95 40.05
C SER A 14 -16.05 30.78 39.13
N ASP A 15 -17.32 30.98 39.52
CA ASP A 15 -18.36 31.75 38.81
C ASP A 15 -18.04 33.26 38.60
N ASP A 16 -16.78 33.69 38.81
CA ASP A 16 -16.33 35.09 38.84
C ASP A 16 -15.28 35.44 37.76
N ASP A 17 -14.91 34.51 36.87
CA ASP A 17 -14.18 34.88 35.66
C ASP A 17 -15.19 35.34 34.61
N ASP A 18 -15.23 36.66 34.38
CA ASP A 18 -15.88 37.29 33.25
C ASP A 18 -15.62 36.42 32.02
N ASN A 19 -16.72 35.90 31.47
CA ASN A 19 -16.78 35.06 30.30
C ASN A 19 -16.34 35.91 29.10
N ASP A 20 -15.04 36.17 28.99
CA ASP A 20 -14.38 36.54 27.76
C ASP A 20 -14.39 35.24 26.94
N ASP A 21 -15.59 34.97 26.42
CA ASP A 21 -15.88 33.97 25.43
C ASP A 21 -14.99 34.36 24.25
N VAL A 22 -13.75 33.87 24.28
CA VAL A 22 -12.91 33.80 23.11
C VAL A 22 -13.65 32.82 22.22
N ALA A 23 -14.62 33.36 21.51
CA ALA A 23 -15.35 32.70 20.47
C ALA A 23 -14.29 32.31 19.46
N VAL A 24 -13.75 31.10 19.64
CA VAL A 24 -13.11 30.39 18.55
C VAL A 24 -14.25 30.23 17.57
N THR A 25 -14.30 31.13 16.61
CA THR A 25 -15.11 30.97 15.41
C THR A 25 -14.55 29.71 14.75
N VAL A 26 -15.05 28.55 15.18
CA VAL A 26 -14.97 27.32 14.43
C VAL A 26 -15.85 27.61 13.23
N ASP A 27 -15.23 28.23 12.23
CA ASP A 27 -15.80 28.33 10.91
C ASP A 27 -16.24 26.91 10.56
N SER A 28 -17.56 26.70 10.55
CA SER A 28 -18.16 25.39 10.29
C SER A 28 -18.12 25.06 8.80
N SER A 29 -17.43 25.86 7.98
CA SER A 29 -16.86 25.38 6.73
C SER A 29 -15.68 24.47 7.06
N GLY A 30 -15.80 23.17 6.75
CA GLY A 30 -14.94 22.12 7.27
C GLY A 30 -13.44 22.45 7.12
N PHE A 31 -12.77 22.66 8.25
CA PHE A 31 -11.33 22.91 8.28
C PHE A 31 -10.59 21.78 7.56
N MET A 32 -9.94 22.11 6.43
CA MET A 32 -9.23 21.16 5.56
C MET A 32 -10.08 19.99 5.03
N GLU A 33 -11.41 20.14 4.92
CA GLU A 33 -12.30 19.04 4.51
C GLU A 33 -11.88 18.38 3.19
N GLU A 34 -11.61 19.19 2.15
CA GLU A 34 -11.13 18.69 0.85
C GLU A 34 -9.79 17.94 0.97
N PHE A 35 -8.89 18.41 1.84
CA PHE A 35 -7.61 17.76 2.06
C PHE A 35 -7.78 16.42 2.79
N PHE A 36 -8.66 16.36 3.79
CA PHE A 36 -8.95 15.11 4.49
C PHE A 36 -9.66 14.10 3.60
N GLU A 37 -10.56 14.54 2.72
CA GLU A 37 -11.18 13.68 1.70
C GLU A 37 -10.11 13.08 0.76
N GLN A 38 -9.14 13.88 0.31
CA GLN A 38 -8.00 13.38 -0.48
C GLN A 38 -7.13 12.39 0.30
N VAL A 39 -6.88 12.65 1.59
CA VAL A 39 -6.11 11.74 2.46
C VAL A 39 -6.83 10.40 2.64
N ASP A 40 -8.13 10.42 2.87
CA ASP A 40 -8.94 9.22 3.06
C ASP A 40 -9.02 8.42 1.75
N GLU A 41 -9.20 9.06 0.60
CA GLU A 41 -9.17 8.37 -0.70
C GLU A 41 -7.82 7.67 -0.93
N ILE A 42 -6.70 8.34 -0.65
CA ILE A 42 -5.37 7.73 -0.76
C ILE A 42 -5.24 6.54 0.18
N ARG A 43 -5.73 6.68 1.42
CA ARG A 43 -5.68 5.62 2.42
C ARG A 43 -6.47 4.39 1.97
N GLU A 44 -7.69 4.58 1.47
CA GLU A 44 -8.53 3.51 0.93
C GLU A 44 -7.88 2.81 -0.26
N MET A 45 -7.24 3.56 -1.16
CA MET A 45 -6.50 2.96 -2.28
C MET A 45 -5.30 2.13 -1.78
N ILE A 46 -4.56 2.59 -0.77
CA ILE A 46 -3.46 1.82 -0.17
C ILE A 46 -4.00 0.53 0.46
N ASP A 47 -5.11 0.62 1.19
CA ASP A 47 -5.75 -0.55 1.81
C ASP A 47 -6.27 -1.54 0.75
N LYS A 48 -6.82 -1.04 -0.36
CA LYS A 48 -7.20 -1.89 -1.51
C LYS A 48 -5.98 -2.58 -2.14
N ILE A 49 -4.85 -1.89 -2.27
CA ILE A 49 -3.61 -2.52 -2.77
C ILE A 49 -3.19 -3.64 -1.81
N ALA A 50 -3.17 -3.39 -0.50
CA ALA A 50 -2.80 -4.41 0.49
C ALA A 50 -3.68 -5.66 0.41
N LEU A 51 -5.01 -5.48 0.29
CA LEU A 51 -5.95 -6.59 0.10
C LEU A 51 -5.66 -7.38 -1.18
N ASN A 52 -5.42 -6.68 -2.29
CA ASN A 52 -5.09 -7.33 -3.56
C ASN A 52 -3.74 -8.09 -3.47
N VAL A 53 -2.75 -7.58 -2.74
CA VAL A 53 -1.47 -8.27 -2.49
C VAL A 53 -1.70 -9.58 -1.74
N ASP A 54 -2.56 -9.58 -0.73
CA ASP A 54 -2.89 -10.80 0.01
C ASP A 54 -3.66 -11.81 -0.84
N GLU A 55 -4.56 -11.37 -1.73
CA GLU A 55 -5.20 -12.25 -2.71
C GLU A 55 -4.19 -12.83 -3.71
N VAL A 56 -3.23 -12.04 -4.17
CA VAL A 56 -2.12 -12.51 -5.01
C VAL A 56 -1.33 -13.62 -4.30
N LYS A 57 -1.00 -13.46 -3.01
CA LYS A 57 -0.33 -14.51 -2.20
C LYS A 57 -1.15 -15.81 -2.17
N LYS A 58 -2.47 -15.72 -1.98
CA LYS A 58 -3.36 -16.89 -1.95
C LYS A 58 -3.40 -17.59 -3.30
N LYS A 59 -3.56 -16.82 -4.40
CA LYS A 59 -3.60 -17.35 -5.77
C LYS A 59 -2.26 -18.00 -6.15
N HIS A 60 -1.13 -17.36 -5.84
CA HIS A 60 0.20 -17.94 -6.01
C HIS A 60 0.36 -19.27 -5.26
N SER A 61 -0.09 -19.34 -4.00
CA SER A 61 -0.07 -20.58 -3.22
C SER A 61 -0.94 -21.66 -3.85
N ALA A 62 -2.14 -21.32 -4.32
CA ALA A 62 -3.05 -22.25 -4.98
C ALA A 62 -2.42 -22.84 -6.27
N ILE A 63 -1.85 -21.99 -7.12
CA ILE A 63 -1.17 -22.38 -8.37
C ILE A 63 0.01 -23.31 -8.10
N LEU A 64 0.80 -23.04 -7.05
CA LEU A 64 1.93 -23.88 -6.67
C LEU A 64 1.52 -25.23 -6.08
N SER A 65 0.36 -25.30 -5.40
CA SER A 65 -0.19 -26.54 -4.84
C SER A 65 -0.89 -27.44 -5.86
N ALA A 66 -1.40 -26.85 -6.95
CA ALA A 66 -2.13 -27.58 -7.97
C ALA A 66 -1.19 -28.33 -8.93
N PRO A 67 -1.45 -29.62 -9.24
CA PRO A 67 -0.64 -30.41 -10.16
C PRO A 67 -0.70 -29.88 -11.60
N GLN A 68 -1.82 -29.26 -11.99
CA GLN A 68 -1.99 -28.50 -13.24
C GLN A 68 -2.52 -27.11 -12.95
N THR A 69 -2.10 -26.13 -13.75
CA THR A 69 -2.56 -24.74 -13.61
C THR A 69 -3.94 -24.58 -14.24
N ASP A 70 -4.91 -24.06 -13.47
CA ASP A 70 -6.20 -23.62 -13.98
C ASP A 70 -6.03 -22.27 -14.70
N ASP A 71 -6.42 -22.18 -15.97
CA ASP A 71 -6.29 -20.96 -16.77
C ASP A 71 -7.13 -19.82 -16.19
N LYS A 72 -8.26 -20.13 -15.53
CA LYS A 72 -9.06 -19.12 -14.83
C LYS A 72 -8.29 -18.50 -13.66
N MET A 73 -7.48 -19.29 -12.95
CA MET A 73 -6.66 -18.77 -11.86
C MET A 73 -5.53 -17.86 -12.33
N LYS A 74 -5.01 -18.08 -13.55
CA LYS A 74 -4.02 -17.18 -14.16
C LYS A 74 -4.66 -15.87 -14.57
N GLU A 75 -5.83 -15.91 -15.20
CA GLU A 75 -6.57 -14.70 -15.58
C GLU A 75 -6.90 -13.84 -14.35
N ASP A 76 -7.44 -14.45 -13.29
CA ASP A 76 -7.72 -13.76 -12.02
C ASP A 76 -6.45 -13.12 -11.42
N LEU A 77 -5.30 -13.79 -11.52
CA LEU A 77 -4.02 -13.30 -11.02
C LEU A 77 -3.52 -12.09 -11.82
N GLU A 78 -3.61 -12.16 -13.16
CA GLU A 78 -3.25 -11.05 -14.05
C GLU A 78 -4.13 -9.82 -13.81
N GLU A 79 -5.44 -10.03 -13.58
CA GLU A 79 -6.37 -8.96 -13.21
C GLU A 79 -5.94 -8.29 -11.89
N LEU A 80 -5.68 -9.07 -10.84
CA LEU A 80 -5.21 -8.54 -9.55
C LEU A 80 -3.90 -7.73 -9.68
N MET A 81 -2.94 -8.23 -10.46
CA MET A 81 -1.68 -7.53 -10.72
C MET A 81 -1.90 -6.21 -11.47
N SER A 82 -2.81 -6.21 -12.44
CA SER A 82 -3.22 -5.00 -13.18
C SER A 82 -3.88 -3.97 -12.26
N GLU A 83 -4.79 -4.42 -11.38
CA GLU A 83 -5.42 -3.55 -10.39
C GLU A 83 -4.41 -2.94 -9.41
N ILE A 84 -3.48 -3.74 -8.88
CA ILE A 84 -2.40 -3.27 -8.00
C ILE A 84 -1.60 -2.17 -8.70
N LYS A 85 -1.16 -2.41 -9.95
CA LYS A 85 -0.39 -1.44 -10.73
C LYS A 85 -1.19 -0.15 -10.97
N LYS A 86 -2.46 -0.26 -11.31
CA LYS A 86 -3.36 0.88 -11.55
C LYS A 86 -3.53 1.72 -10.28
N ASN A 87 -3.82 1.09 -9.15
CA ASN A 87 -4.03 1.78 -7.87
C ASN A 87 -2.72 2.39 -7.36
N ALA A 88 -1.59 1.68 -7.48
CA ALA A 88 -0.27 2.19 -7.08
C ALA A 88 0.12 3.46 -7.86
N ASN A 89 -0.16 3.50 -9.17
CA ASN A 89 0.09 4.68 -9.98
C ASN A 89 -0.78 5.87 -9.56
N LYS A 90 -2.05 5.63 -9.22
CA LYS A 90 -2.96 6.67 -8.71
C LYS A 90 -2.49 7.22 -7.36
N VAL A 91 -2.14 6.35 -6.42
CA VAL A 91 -1.60 6.74 -5.11
C VAL A 91 -0.34 7.57 -5.28
N ARG A 92 0.60 7.12 -6.11
CA ARG A 92 1.84 7.85 -6.42
C ARG A 92 1.56 9.24 -6.99
N ALA A 93 0.61 9.35 -7.94
CA ALA A 93 0.25 10.63 -8.54
C ALA A 93 -0.33 11.60 -7.50
N LYS A 94 -1.27 11.14 -6.67
CA LYS A 94 -1.88 11.97 -5.63
C LYS A 94 -0.90 12.40 -4.54
N LEU A 95 -0.03 11.49 -4.07
CA LEU A 95 1.03 11.84 -3.11
C LEU A 95 1.96 12.92 -3.67
N LYS A 96 2.33 12.83 -4.95
CA LYS A 96 3.15 13.83 -5.63
C LYS A 96 2.47 15.20 -5.71
N VAL A 97 1.16 15.26 -5.93
CA VAL A 97 0.41 16.52 -5.90
C VAL A 97 0.46 17.15 -4.50
N ILE A 98 0.27 16.35 -3.44
CA ILE A 98 0.37 16.83 -2.06
C ILE A 98 1.78 17.34 -1.76
N GLU A 99 2.82 16.62 -2.18
CA GLU A 99 4.23 17.03 -2.05
C GLU A 99 4.48 18.39 -2.72
N GLN A 100 4.05 18.58 -3.96
CA GLN A 100 4.20 19.85 -4.68
C GLN A 100 3.47 21.01 -3.99
N ASN A 101 2.27 20.77 -3.45
CA ASN A 101 1.53 21.79 -2.70
C ASN A 101 2.27 22.18 -1.40
N ILE A 102 2.82 21.20 -0.68
CA ILE A 102 3.64 21.45 0.51
C ILE A 102 4.87 22.30 0.16
N GLU A 103 5.61 21.94 -0.89
CA GLU A 103 6.78 22.68 -1.35
C GLU A 103 6.39 24.12 -1.71
N GLN A 104 5.29 24.32 -2.45
CA GLN A 104 4.84 25.66 -2.83
C GLN A 104 4.50 26.53 -1.61
N GLU A 105 3.82 25.97 -0.61
CA GLU A 105 3.47 26.69 0.62
C GLU A 105 4.70 27.05 1.48
N GLU A 106 5.72 26.17 1.52
CA GLU A 106 6.97 26.45 2.23
C GLU A 106 7.70 27.68 1.67
N HIS A 107 7.73 27.85 0.35
CA HIS A 107 8.38 29.00 -0.30
C HIS A 107 7.72 30.34 0.06
N THR A 108 6.45 30.31 0.48
CA THR A 108 5.73 31.51 0.93
C THR A 108 5.96 31.84 2.41
N ASN A 109 6.84 31.11 3.12
CA ASN A 109 7.17 31.26 4.55
C ASN A 109 5.95 31.20 5.49
N LYS A 110 4.86 30.57 5.06
CA LYS A 110 3.66 30.34 5.88
C LYS A 110 3.86 29.09 6.74
N SER A 111 4.64 29.20 7.82
CA SER A 111 4.65 28.16 8.85
C SER A 111 3.32 28.15 9.61
N SER A 112 2.36 27.35 9.12
CA SER A 112 0.99 27.26 9.62
C SER A 112 0.71 25.89 10.25
N ALA A 113 -0.38 25.80 11.03
CA ALA A 113 -0.89 24.51 11.48
C ALA A 113 -1.31 23.62 10.29
N ASP A 114 -1.90 24.22 9.25
CA ASP A 114 -2.29 23.56 7.99
C ASP A 114 -1.09 22.87 7.31
N LEU A 115 0.02 23.59 7.11
CA LEU A 115 1.24 23.05 6.51
C LEU A 115 1.82 21.88 7.31
N ARG A 116 1.78 21.96 8.65
CA ARG A 116 2.24 20.85 9.53
C ARG A 116 1.36 19.61 9.39
N ILE A 117 0.04 19.80 9.28
CA ILE A 117 -0.90 18.69 9.10
C ILE A 117 -0.67 18.03 7.73
N ARG A 118 -0.56 18.82 6.65
CA ARG A 118 -0.26 18.31 5.30
C ARG A 118 1.02 17.48 5.25
N LYS A 119 2.12 18.00 5.83
CA LYS A 119 3.41 17.27 5.93
C LYS A 119 3.29 15.96 6.69
N THR A 120 2.59 15.97 7.83
CA THR A 120 2.43 14.79 8.68
C THR A 120 1.62 13.70 7.98
N GLN A 121 0.53 14.08 7.32
CA GLN A 121 -0.32 13.16 6.54
C GLN A 121 0.43 12.60 5.33
N HIS A 122 1.09 13.45 4.54
CA HIS A 122 1.91 13.01 3.41
C HIS A 122 2.97 12.00 3.84
N ALA A 123 3.74 12.31 4.89
CA ALA A 123 4.78 11.40 5.38
C ALA A 123 4.21 10.05 5.86
N THR A 124 3.03 10.06 6.46
CA THR A 124 2.38 8.84 6.96
C THR A 124 1.84 7.98 5.82
N LEU A 125 1.13 8.57 4.87
CA LEU A 125 0.62 7.87 3.69
C LEU A 125 1.76 7.33 2.82
N SER A 126 2.82 8.12 2.61
CA SER A 126 4.00 7.69 1.85
C SER A 126 4.71 6.50 2.49
N ARG A 127 4.88 6.49 3.82
CA ARG A 127 5.42 5.32 4.53
C ARG A 127 4.55 4.08 4.34
N LYS A 128 3.23 4.21 4.56
CA LYS A 128 2.29 3.09 4.41
C LYS A 128 2.28 2.55 2.98
N PHE A 129 2.32 3.43 1.98
CA PHE A 129 2.38 3.03 0.58
C PHE A 129 3.65 2.24 0.26
N VAL A 130 4.82 2.72 0.72
CA VAL A 130 6.10 2.01 0.53
C VAL A 130 6.09 0.64 1.21
N GLU A 131 5.53 0.54 2.42
CA GLU A 131 5.39 -0.73 3.14
C GLU A 131 4.60 -1.76 2.33
N VAL A 132 3.41 -1.39 1.85
CA VAL A 132 2.56 -2.27 1.03
C VAL A 132 3.24 -2.65 -0.29
N MET A 133 3.93 -1.71 -0.94
CA MET A 133 4.64 -2.00 -2.19
C MET A 133 5.87 -2.91 -1.98
N ASN A 134 6.54 -2.80 -0.83
CA ASN A 134 7.62 -3.72 -0.47
C ASN A 134 7.09 -5.13 -0.21
N ASP A 135 5.94 -5.26 0.45
CA ASP A 135 5.29 -6.55 0.67
C ASP A 135 4.83 -7.20 -0.66
N TYR A 136 4.30 -6.39 -1.59
CA TYR A 136 4.02 -6.86 -2.95
C TYR A 136 5.26 -7.37 -3.67
N ASN A 137 6.38 -6.63 -3.59
CA ASN A 137 7.64 -7.04 -4.20
C ASN A 137 8.16 -8.34 -3.59
N ALA A 138 8.17 -8.44 -2.26
CA ALA A 138 8.58 -9.65 -1.55
C ALA A 138 7.72 -10.86 -1.96
N CYS A 139 6.40 -10.69 -2.11
CA CYS A 139 5.49 -11.71 -2.61
C CYS A 139 5.87 -12.20 -4.02
N GLN A 140 6.18 -11.27 -4.93
CA GLN A 140 6.57 -11.62 -6.31
C GLN A 140 7.90 -12.37 -6.37
N ILE A 141 8.89 -11.95 -5.57
CA ILE A 141 10.19 -12.62 -5.47
C ILE A 141 10.02 -14.04 -4.92
N ASP A 142 9.27 -14.21 -3.82
CA ASP A 142 9.00 -15.53 -3.24
C ASP A 142 8.30 -16.45 -4.24
N TYR A 143 7.33 -15.93 -5.01
CA TYR A 143 6.66 -16.72 -6.04
C TYR A 143 7.61 -17.15 -7.16
N ARG A 144 8.49 -16.26 -7.64
CA ARG A 144 9.52 -16.59 -8.66
C ARG A 144 10.44 -17.69 -8.15
N GLU A 145 10.95 -17.58 -6.93
CA GLU A 145 11.83 -18.58 -6.32
C GLU A 145 11.14 -19.94 -6.13
N ARG A 146 9.88 -19.95 -5.70
CA ARG A 146 9.10 -21.19 -5.59
C ARG A 146 8.82 -21.84 -6.94
N CYS A 147 8.50 -21.05 -7.97
CA CYS A 147 8.34 -21.54 -9.34
C CYS A 147 9.63 -22.20 -9.83
N LYS A 148 10.77 -21.53 -9.65
CA LYS A 148 12.10 -22.07 -9.98
C LYS A 148 12.39 -23.39 -9.27
N GLY A 149 12.11 -23.47 -7.97
CA GLY A 149 12.28 -24.70 -7.19
C GLY A 149 11.41 -25.86 -7.68
N ARG A 150 10.14 -25.57 -8.06
CA ARG A 150 9.22 -26.57 -8.63
C ARG A 150 9.72 -27.10 -9.97
N ILE A 151 10.18 -26.21 -10.87
CA ILE A 151 10.72 -26.57 -12.19
C ILE A 151 11.98 -27.41 -12.04
N LYS A 152 12.93 -26.98 -11.19
CA LYS A 152 14.17 -27.73 -10.93
C LYS A 152 13.90 -29.15 -10.45
N ARG A 153 12.87 -29.33 -9.61
CA ARG A 153 12.45 -30.67 -9.15
C ARG A 153 11.85 -31.51 -10.27
N GLN A 154 11.02 -30.92 -11.14
CA GLN A 154 10.47 -31.61 -12.32
C GLN A 154 11.59 -32.07 -13.27
N LEU A 155 12.56 -31.20 -13.56
CA LEU A 155 13.71 -31.54 -14.42
C LEU A 155 14.57 -32.65 -13.83
N ALA A 156 14.85 -32.60 -12.52
CA ALA A 156 15.60 -33.65 -11.83
C ALA A 156 14.92 -35.03 -11.90
N ILE A 157 13.58 -35.09 -11.84
CA ILE A 157 12.81 -36.35 -11.99
C ILE A 157 13.00 -36.94 -13.39
N THR A 158 13.08 -36.09 -14.42
CA THR A 158 13.34 -36.50 -15.81
C THR A 158 14.81 -36.81 -16.11
N GLY A 159 15.70 -36.68 -15.12
CA GLY A 159 17.13 -36.92 -15.28
C GLY A 159 17.90 -35.81 -15.98
N LYS A 160 17.28 -34.64 -16.21
CA LYS A 160 17.93 -33.46 -16.78
C LYS A 160 18.55 -32.61 -15.67
N THR A 161 19.86 -32.38 -15.74
CA THR A 161 20.57 -31.41 -14.87
C THR A 161 20.53 -30.06 -15.55
N THR A 162 19.97 -29.04 -14.90
CA THR A 162 19.82 -27.70 -15.46
C THR A 162 20.44 -26.67 -14.52
N THR A 163 21.21 -25.75 -15.08
CA THR A 163 21.86 -24.67 -14.32
C THR A 163 20.83 -23.63 -13.87
N ASN A 164 21.22 -22.78 -12.91
CA ASN A 164 20.32 -21.72 -12.45
C ASN A 164 20.03 -20.69 -13.54
N GLU A 165 20.97 -20.42 -14.45
CA GLU A 165 20.79 -19.47 -15.57
C GLU A 165 19.80 -20.02 -16.60
N GLU A 166 19.97 -21.26 -17.04
CA GLU A 166 19.02 -21.92 -17.95
C GLU A 166 17.61 -22.00 -17.35
N LEU A 167 17.49 -22.16 -16.03
CA LEU A 167 16.21 -22.12 -15.32
C LEU A 167 15.55 -20.74 -15.37
N GLU A 168 16.33 -19.65 -15.26
CA GLU A 168 15.80 -18.28 -15.37
C GLU A 168 15.31 -18.01 -16.80
N ASP A 169 16.06 -18.43 -17.82
CA ASP A 169 15.66 -18.28 -19.22
C ASP A 169 14.34 -19.04 -19.52
N MET A 170 14.16 -20.21 -18.92
CA MET A 170 12.91 -20.99 -19.03
C MET A 170 11.73 -20.34 -18.30
N ILE A 171 11.97 -19.57 -17.23
CA ILE A 171 10.93 -18.82 -16.51
C ILE A 171 10.56 -17.55 -17.28
N GLU A 172 11.54 -16.84 -17.84
CA GLU A 172 11.32 -15.62 -18.63
C GLU A 172 10.64 -15.87 -19.98
N SER A 173 10.90 -17.03 -20.60
CA SER A 173 10.23 -17.41 -21.84
C SER A 173 8.75 -17.79 -21.66
N GLY A 174 8.28 -17.98 -20.43
CA GLY A 174 6.86 -18.14 -20.09
C GLY A 174 6.15 -19.34 -20.72
N ASN A 175 6.89 -20.27 -21.34
CA ASN A 175 6.32 -21.37 -22.12
C ASN A 175 6.39 -22.70 -21.34
N PRO A 176 5.27 -23.22 -20.82
CA PRO A 176 5.24 -24.51 -20.11
C PRO A 176 5.63 -25.71 -20.99
N ALA A 177 5.55 -25.58 -22.32
CA ALA A 177 5.85 -26.68 -23.24
C ALA A 177 7.35 -27.01 -23.32
N ILE A 178 8.23 -26.11 -22.84
CA ILE A 178 9.67 -26.36 -22.78
C ILE A 178 9.97 -27.57 -21.86
N PHE A 179 9.08 -27.86 -20.90
CA PHE A 179 9.21 -28.98 -19.95
C PHE A 179 8.65 -30.30 -20.48
N THR A 180 7.85 -30.29 -21.55
CA THR A 180 7.26 -31.50 -22.16
C THR A 180 7.87 -31.85 -23.51
N GLN A 181 8.79 -31.04 -24.05
CA GLN A 181 9.57 -31.39 -25.22
C GLN A 181 10.67 -32.39 -24.82
N GLY A 182 10.30 -33.67 -24.89
CA GLY A 182 11.16 -34.83 -25.04
C GLY A 182 10.92 -35.44 -26.40
#